data_AF-A0A969EPW2-F1
#
_entry.id   AF-A0A969EPW2-F1
#
_cell.length_a   1.000
_cell.length_b   1.000
_cell.length_c   1.000
_cell.angle_alpha   90.00
_cell.angle_beta   90.00
_cell.angle_gamma   90.00
#
_symmetry.space_group_name_H-M   'P 1'
#
loop_
_entity.id
_entity.type
_entity.pdbx_description
1 polymer ?
#
loop_
_entity_poly.entity_id
_entity_poly.type
_entity_poly.pdbx_seq_one_letter_code
_entity_poly.pdbx_strand_id
1 'polypeptide(L)' 'MLQRAKTMTRKSLHPVVALSRTAYEKGVSLTKETMRAVEARLVRNSQLPKWDILILRLPGMK' A
#
# COMPACT_ATOMS: atom_id res chain seq x y z
N MET A 1 -5.28 3.96 -20.59
CA MET A 1 -5.72 3.95 -19.18
C MET A 1 -5.21 5.16 -18.38
N LEU A 2 -3.91 5.50 -18.41
CA LEU A 2 -3.36 6.65 -17.65
C LEU A 2 -4.06 7.99 -17.92
N GLN A 3 -4.31 8.34 -19.18
CA GLN A 3 -4.96 9.61 -19.53
C GLN A 3 -6.37 9.72 -18.94
N ARG A 4 -7.10 8.61 -18.87
CA ARG A 4 -8.45 8.54 -18.26
C ARG A 4 -8.40 8.75 -16.75
N ALA A 5 -7.37 8.23 -16.08
CA ALA A 5 -7.18 8.43 -14.64
C ALA A 5 -6.83 9.88 -14.30
N LYS A 6 -6.11 10.58 -15.18
CA LYS A 6 -5.76 12.00 -15.00
C LYS A 6 -6.99 12.91 -15.08
N THR A 7 -7.92 12.63 -15.99
CA THR A 7 -9.12 13.47 -16.19
C THR A 7 -10.24 13.20 -15.18
N MET A 8 -10.07 12.23 -14.28
CA MET A 8 -11.08 11.94 -13.27
C MET A 8 -11.09 12.99 -12.17
N THR A 9 -12.26 13.24 -11.60
CA THR A 9 -12.40 14.10 -10.42
C THR A 9 -12.85 13.23 -9.25
N ARG A 10 -12.03 13.16 -8.20
CA ARG A 10 -12.35 12.41 -6.98
C ARG A 10 -12.55 13.39 -5.84
N LYS A 11 -13.74 13.39 -5.23
CA LYS A 11 -14.14 14.35 -4.18
C LYS A 11 -13.86 15.82 -4.59
N SER A 12 -14.22 16.18 -5.82
CA SER A 12 -13.99 17.52 -6.40
C SER A 12 -12.52 17.91 -6.59
N LEU A 13 -11.57 16.99 -6.39
CA LEU A 13 -10.14 17.22 -6.57
C LEU A 13 -9.61 16.47 -7.79
N HIS A 14 -8.70 17.09 -8.51
CA HIS A 14 -7.96 16.45 -9.59
C HIS A 14 -6.84 15.58 -8.98
N PRO A 15 -6.76 14.29 -9.32
CA PRO A 15 -5.77 13.39 -8.75
C PRO A 15 -4.39 13.65 -9.37
N VAL A 16 -3.36 13.62 -8.53
CA VAL A 16 -1.97 13.57 -8.99
C VAL A 16 -1.66 12.12 -9.37
N VAL A 17 -1.48 11.86 -10.66
CA VAL A 17 -1.26 10.50 -11.19
C VAL A 17 0.10 10.41 -11.86
N ALA A 18 0.98 9.56 -11.31
CA ALA A 18 2.25 9.19 -11.93
C ALA A 18 2.19 7.75 -12.44
N LEU A 19 2.77 7.51 -13.62
CA LEU A 19 2.95 6.16 -14.13
C LEU A 19 4.29 5.62 -13.61
N SER A 20 4.23 4.60 -12.76
CA SER A 20 5.42 3.78 -12.50
C SER A 20 5.73 2.98 -13.75
N ARG A 21 6.91 3.22 -14.34
CA ARG A 21 7.45 2.40 -15.44
C ARG A 21 8.20 1.18 -14.93
N THR A 22 8.46 1.12 -13.63
CA THR A 22 9.08 -0.02 -12.98
C THR A 22 8.06 -1.15 -12.98
N ALA A 23 8.28 -2.13 -13.85
CA ALA A 23 7.64 -3.41 -13.72
C ALA A 23 8.26 -4.11 -12.51
N TYR A 24 7.44 -4.64 -11.62
CA TYR A 24 7.92 -5.56 -10.60
C TYR A 24 8.34 -6.85 -11.33
N GLU A 25 9.64 -7.02 -11.58
CA GLU A 25 10.18 -8.16 -12.32
C GLU A 25 9.81 -9.50 -11.66
N LYS A 26 9.72 -9.51 -10.32
CA LYS A 26 9.34 -10.71 -9.57
C LYS A 26 8.60 -10.31 -8.30
N GLY A 27 7.44 -10.93 -8.08
CA GLY A 27 6.81 -10.94 -6.76
C GLY A 27 7.59 -11.85 -5.82
N VAL A 28 7.60 -11.52 -4.53
CA VAL A 28 8.11 -12.43 -3.49
C VAL A 28 6.93 -13.17 -2.88
N SER A 29 6.94 -14.50 -2.99
CA SER A 29 5.98 -15.36 -2.30
C SER A 29 6.49 -15.63 -0.89
N LEU A 30 5.68 -15.29 0.11
CA LEU A 30 5.98 -15.57 1.51
C LEU A 30 5.35 -16.91 1.92
N THR A 31 6.07 -17.69 2.72
CA THR A 31 5.49 -18.83 3.43
C THR A 31 4.55 -18.34 4.52
N LYS A 32 3.64 -19.21 5.01
CA LYS A 32 2.72 -18.85 6.12
C LYS A 32 3.46 -18.38 7.37
N GLU A 33 4.61 -18.98 7.67
CA GLU A 33 5.43 -18.63 8.83
C GLU A 33 6.01 -17.22 8.71
N THR A 34 6.57 -16.89 7.55
CA THR A 34 7.11 -15.55 7.28
C THR A 34 6.00 -14.50 7.18
N MET A 35 4.82 -14.86 6.67
CA MET A 35 3.66 -13.96 6.63
C MET A 35 3.16 -13.56 8.02
N ARG A 36 3.21 -14.44 9.02
CA ARG A 36 2.81 -14.10 10.41
C ARG A 36 3.59 -12.93 10.99
N ALA A 37 4.90 -12.85 10.71
CA ALA A 37 5.73 -11.74 11.15
C ALA A 37 5.35 -10.42 10.46
N VAL A 38 4.86 -10.48 9.23
CA VAL A 38 4.33 -9.31 8.50
C VAL A 38 2.97 -8.89 9.05
N GLU A 39 2.05 -9.84 9.26
CA GLU A 39 0.71 -9.60 9.82
C GLU A 39 0.77 -8.98 11.22
N ALA A 40 1.69 -9.43 12.07
CA ALA A 40 1.90 -8.86 13.40
C ALA A 40 2.23 -7.36 13.39
N ARG A 41 2.71 -6.82 12.26
CA ARG A 41 3.00 -5.38 12.09
C ARG A 41 1.81 -4.58 11.59
N LEU A 42 0.83 -5.24 11.01
CA LEU A 42 -0.37 -4.63 10.45
C LEU A 42 -1.39 -4.44 11.57
N VAL A 43 -1.31 -3.29 12.24
CA VAL A 43 -2.20 -2.97 13.34
C VAL A 43 -3.38 -2.17 12.82
N ARG A 44 -4.59 -2.52 13.27
CA ARG A 44 -5.79 -1.74 12.97
C ARG A 44 -5.64 -0.34 13.56
N ASN A 45 -5.84 0.71 12.75
CA ASN A 45 -5.94 2.05 13.31
C ASN A 45 -7.32 2.21 13.96
N SER A 46 -7.36 2.41 15.28
CA SER A 46 -8.62 2.61 16.02
C SER A 46 -9.28 3.96 15.75
N GLN A 47 -8.52 4.94 15.24
CA GLN A 47 -8.99 6.31 15.00
C GLN A 47 -9.48 6.53 13.56
N LEU A 48 -9.24 5.58 12.66
CA LEU A 48 -9.58 5.72 11.24
C LEU A 48 -10.65 4.72 10.78
N PRO A 49 -11.32 5.00 9.65
CA PRO A 49 -12.36 4.14 9.08
C PRO A 49 -11.92 2.69 8.81
N LYS A 50 -12.90 1.87 8.41
CA LYS A 50 -12.83 0.40 8.36
C LYS A 50 -11.62 -0.20 7.61
N TRP A 51 -10.94 0.54 6.75
CA TRP A 51 -9.89 0.02 5.88
C TRP A 51 -8.50 0.60 6.16
N ASP A 52 -8.37 1.35 7.26
CA ASP A 52 -7.13 2.00 7.62
C ASP A 52 -6.28 1.11 8.55
N ILE A 53 -5.00 0.97 8.19
CA ILE A 53 -4.05 0.07 8.82
C ILE A 53 -2.77 0.87 9.12
N LEU A 54 -2.24 0.71 10.32
CA LEU A 54 -0.92 1.22 10.71
C LEU A 54 0.13 0.13 10.44
N ILE A 55 1.17 0.48 9.70
CA ILE A 55 2.30 -0.40 9.43
C ILE A 55 3.44 0.02 10.34
N LEU A 56 3.72 -0.78 11.37
CA LEU A 56 4.82 -0.51 12.28
C LEU A 56 6.17 -0.86 11.63
N ARG A 57 7.19 -0.03 11.91
CA ARG A 57 8.57 -0.24 11.44
C ARG A 57 9.18 -1.44 12.19
N LEU A 58 9.89 -2.30 11.47
CA LEU A 58 10.63 -3.40 12.09
C LEU A 58 11.86 -2.87 12.83
N PRO A 59 12.13 -3.33 14.06
CA PRO A 59 13.42 -3.11 14.70
C PRO A 59 14.50 -3.84 13.88
N GLY A 60 15.46 -3.10 13.34
CA GLY A 60 16.65 -3.69 12.69
C GLY A 60 16.82 -3.48 11.18
N MET A 61 15.97 -2.74 10.49
CA MET A 61 16.32 -2.25 9.14
C MET A 61 17.24 -1.03 9.28
N LYS A 62 18.56 -1.25 9.15
CA LYS A 62 19.55 -0.23 8.80
C LYS A 62 19.28 0.29 7.39
#